data_AF-A0A820IWF8-F1
#
_entry.id   AF-A0A820IWF8-F1
#
_cell.length_a   1.000
_cell.length_b   1.000
_cell.length_c   1.000
_cell.angle_alpha   90.00
_cell.angle_beta   90.00
_cell.angle_gamma   90.00
#
_symmetry.space_group_name_H-M   'P 1'
#
loop_
_entity.id
_entity.type
_entity.pdbx_description
1 polymer ?
#
loop_
_entity_poly.entity_id
_entity_poly.type
_entity_poly.pdbx_seq_one_letter_code
_entity_poly.pdbx_strand_id
1 'polypeptide(L)'
;PNFPGPIDPACILGGILNSSCLINSTINAPEDFLSSNAILFSILRSAAPIKANFPDSALYFAPLRFTGFRKNWVIKAAPYTIGPYITVIINYARVKNNLGTVEIKSANPFDTPLIQLRHFEGPDGQTEVNQIMDHIRFLRKIFIQSNFSQYVEFEELPGSNVASDEDLSDYIHKEVWGHHACCTNKMGDTENDPLAVVNSKGQVKGVKNLRIADISIWREMPGYFPFLPVSIACEKIANDIIQLART
;
A
#
# COMPACT_ATOMS: atom_id res chain seq x y z
N PRO A 1 -11.22 -9.70 -22.26
CA PRO A 1 -11.53 -9.02 -20.98
C PRO A 1 -12.51 -7.88 -21.24
N ASN A 2 -13.80 -8.12 -20.97
CA ASN A 2 -14.83 -7.09 -21.09
C ASN A 2 -14.66 -6.14 -19.92
N PHE A 3 -14.20 -4.92 -20.20
CA PHE A 3 -14.27 -3.82 -19.23
C PHE A 3 -15.75 -3.53 -18.94
N PRO A 4 -16.09 -3.13 -17.70
CA PRO A 4 -17.44 -2.65 -17.42
C PRO A 4 -17.76 -1.50 -18.38
N GLY A 5 -19.00 -1.47 -18.87
CA GLY A 5 -19.48 -0.47 -19.82
C GLY A 5 -19.29 0.97 -19.32
N PRO A 6 -19.52 1.97 -20.19
CA PRO A 6 -19.33 3.37 -19.86
C PRO A 6 -20.12 3.76 -18.60
N ILE A 7 -19.45 4.50 -17.70
CA ILE A 7 -20.02 5.01 -16.46
C ILE A 7 -21.18 5.96 -16.80
N ASP A 8 -22.31 5.79 -16.11
CA ASP A 8 -23.50 6.63 -16.29
C ASP A 8 -23.14 8.11 -16.09
N PRO A 9 -23.33 8.98 -17.11
CA PRO A 9 -23.03 10.41 -17.02
C PRO A 9 -23.82 11.16 -15.93
N ALA A 10 -24.91 10.57 -15.42
CA ALA A 10 -25.73 11.14 -14.36
C ALA A 10 -25.29 10.75 -12.94
N CYS A 11 -24.24 9.92 -12.79
CA CYS A 11 -23.80 9.48 -11.47
C CYS A 11 -22.97 10.55 -10.73
N ILE A 12 -23.07 10.58 -9.40
CA ILE A 12 -22.42 11.58 -8.54
C ILE A 12 -21.35 10.88 -7.69
N LEU A 13 -20.12 11.41 -7.73
CA LEU A 13 -19.03 11.01 -6.84
C LEU A 13 -19.25 11.66 -5.47
N GLY A 14 -19.42 10.82 -4.44
CA GLY A 14 -19.59 11.20 -3.04
C GLY A 14 -18.74 10.31 -2.13
N GLY A 15 -18.88 10.46 -0.81
CA GLY A 15 -18.26 9.53 0.15
C GLY A 15 -18.67 8.08 -0.09
N ILE A 16 -17.91 7.13 0.46
CA ILE A 16 -18.02 5.67 0.23
C ILE A 16 -19.46 5.14 0.26
N LEU A 17 -20.33 5.72 1.10
CA LEU A 17 -21.72 5.28 1.29
C LEU A 17 -22.75 5.99 0.40
N ASN A 18 -22.40 7.10 -0.26
CA ASN A 18 -23.35 7.97 -0.98
C ASN A 18 -22.96 8.22 -2.45
N SER A 19 -21.98 7.51 -3.00
CA SER A 19 -21.62 7.63 -4.42
C SER A 19 -22.45 6.69 -5.28
N SER A 20 -23.34 7.25 -6.10
CA SER A 20 -24.11 6.46 -7.07
C SER A 20 -23.21 5.84 -8.14
N CYS A 21 -22.05 6.42 -8.44
CA CYS A 21 -21.06 5.82 -9.36
C CYS A 21 -20.45 4.52 -8.80
N LEU A 22 -20.11 4.48 -7.50
CA LEU A 22 -19.58 3.28 -6.83
C LEU A 22 -20.65 2.20 -6.67
N ILE A 23 -21.89 2.59 -6.37
CA ILE A 23 -23.01 1.66 -6.24
C ILE A 23 -23.32 1.01 -7.60
N ASN A 24 -23.34 1.79 -8.69
CA ASN A 24 -23.67 1.29 -10.03
C ASN A 24 -22.61 0.33 -10.60
N SER A 25 -21.33 0.54 -10.27
CA SER A 25 -20.25 -0.38 -10.65
C SER A 25 -20.24 -1.67 -9.82
N THR A 26 -20.81 -1.64 -8.61
CA THR A 26 -20.91 -2.80 -7.72
C THR A 26 -22.14 -3.66 -8.02
N ILE A 27 -23.27 -3.04 -8.38
CA ILE A 27 -24.54 -3.74 -8.65
C ILE A 27 -24.55 -4.48 -10.00
N ASN A 28 -23.85 -3.96 -11.01
CA ASN A 28 -23.81 -4.58 -12.35
C ASN A 28 -22.63 -5.55 -12.54
N ALA A 29 -21.90 -5.86 -11.46
CA ALA A 29 -20.91 -6.92 -11.50
C ALA A 29 -21.66 -8.27 -11.65
N PRO A 30 -21.25 -9.18 -12.55
CA PRO A 30 -21.84 -10.52 -12.64
C PRO A 30 -21.81 -11.20 -11.26
N GLU A 31 -22.86 -11.94 -10.90
CA GLU A 31 -23.17 -12.41 -9.53
C GLU A 31 -22.02 -13.15 -8.80
N ASP A 32 -21.01 -13.62 -9.54
CA ASP A 32 -19.82 -14.30 -8.99
C ASP A 32 -18.61 -13.36 -8.74
N PHE A 33 -18.74 -12.04 -8.95
CA PHE A 33 -17.66 -11.08 -8.85
C PHE A 33 -17.83 -10.13 -7.65
N LEU A 34 -17.81 -10.70 -6.44
CA LEU A 34 -17.45 -9.96 -5.23
C LEU A 34 -15.92 -9.94 -5.09
N SER A 35 -15.24 -9.02 -5.78
CA SER A 35 -13.86 -8.71 -5.43
C SER A 35 -13.83 -7.77 -4.21
N SER A 36 -14.27 -8.28 -3.06
CA SER A 36 -13.57 -7.87 -1.84
C SER A 36 -12.11 -8.27 -2.06
N ASN A 37 -11.16 -7.45 -1.63
CA ASN A 37 -9.72 -7.70 -1.65
C ASN A 37 -9.29 -8.88 -0.74
N ALA A 38 -10.19 -9.84 -0.54
CA ALA A 38 -10.14 -10.92 0.42
C ALA A 38 -9.85 -10.46 1.85
N ILE A 39 -10.22 -9.22 2.20
CA ILE A 39 -10.13 -8.70 3.56
C ILE A 39 -11.51 -8.77 4.20
N LEU A 40 -11.60 -9.45 5.34
CA LEU A 40 -12.80 -9.58 6.14
C LEU A 40 -13.04 -8.28 6.94
N PHE A 41 -12.02 -7.83 7.66
CA PHE A 41 -12.04 -6.56 8.40
C PHE A 41 -10.61 -6.06 8.64
N SER A 42 -10.50 -4.82 9.10
CA SER A 42 -9.22 -4.18 9.41
C SER A 42 -9.23 -3.55 10.80
N ILE A 43 -8.12 -3.64 11.52
CA ILE A 43 -7.87 -2.84 12.71
C ILE A 43 -6.86 -1.75 12.34
N LEU A 44 -7.24 -0.48 12.50
CA LEU A 44 -6.28 0.62 12.39
C LEU A 44 -5.57 0.80 13.73
N ARG A 45 -4.24 0.76 13.73
CA ARG A 45 -3.43 0.78 14.95
C ARG A 45 -2.15 1.57 14.76
N SER A 46 -1.76 2.32 15.78
CA SER A 46 -0.39 2.81 15.93
C SER A 46 0.37 1.90 16.88
N ALA A 47 1.62 1.60 16.56
CA ALA A 47 2.50 0.88 17.47
C ALA A 47 2.80 1.75 18.71
N ALA A 48 2.85 1.12 19.87
CA ALA A 48 3.25 1.82 21.09
C ALA A 48 4.75 2.22 21.03
N PRO A 49 5.16 3.38 21.57
CA PRO A 49 4.37 4.41 22.26
C PRO A 49 3.83 5.52 21.32
N ILE A 50 3.98 5.38 20.01
CA ILE A 50 3.69 6.43 19.04
C ILE A 50 2.18 6.60 18.88
N LYS A 51 1.61 7.68 19.42
CA LYS A 51 0.25 8.12 19.10
C LYS A 51 0.31 9.15 17.98
N ALA A 52 0.31 8.66 16.74
CA ALA A 52 0.13 9.53 15.58
C ALA A 52 -1.35 9.95 15.42
N ASN A 53 -1.60 11.14 14.86
CA ASN A 53 -2.95 11.65 14.57
C ASN A 53 -3.75 10.71 13.65
N PHE A 54 -3.04 9.93 12.84
CA PHE A 54 -3.56 8.82 12.07
C PHE A 54 -2.75 7.56 12.37
N PRO A 55 -3.39 6.38 12.45
CA PRO A 55 -2.67 5.14 12.74
C PRO A 55 -1.51 4.87 11.76
N ASP A 56 -0.45 4.22 12.24
CA ASP A 56 0.72 3.91 11.40
C ASP A 56 0.49 2.70 10.50
N SER A 57 -0.44 1.83 10.90
CA SER A 57 -0.69 0.56 10.25
C SER A 57 -2.18 0.22 10.18
N ALA A 58 -2.52 -0.53 9.14
CA ALA A 58 -3.78 -1.24 9.04
C ALA A 58 -3.50 -2.75 9.09
N LEU A 59 -4.10 -3.43 10.07
CA LEU A 59 -3.99 -4.87 10.25
C LEU A 59 -5.17 -5.52 9.53
N TYR A 60 -4.93 -6.09 8.35
CA TYR A 60 -5.98 -6.68 7.52
C TYR A 60 -6.13 -8.17 7.76
N PHE A 61 -7.33 -8.58 8.19
CA PHE A 61 -7.64 -9.99 8.43
C PHE A 61 -8.21 -10.58 7.15
N ALA A 62 -7.51 -11.58 6.59
CA ALA A 62 -7.84 -12.21 5.33
C ALA A 62 -8.08 -13.71 5.55
N PRO A 63 -9.26 -14.27 5.19
CA PRO A 63 -9.56 -15.70 5.32
C PRO A 63 -8.94 -16.50 4.18
N LEU A 64 -7.63 -16.35 3.96
CA LEU A 64 -6.84 -17.12 3.03
C LEU A 64 -5.42 -17.30 3.56
N ARG A 65 -4.73 -18.32 3.07
CA ARG A 65 -3.29 -18.48 3.33
C ARG A 65 -2.49 -17.57 2.39
N PHE A 66 -1.99 -16.45 2.91
CA PHE A 66 -1.25 -15.46 2.11
C PHE A 66 0.17 -15.26 2.65
N THR A 67 1.17 -15.54 1.82
CA THR A 67 2.60 -15.47 2.19
C THR A 67 3.36 -14.40 1.39
N GLY A 68 2.64 -13.36 0.96
CA GLY A 68 3.18 -12.22 0.22
C GLY A 68 3.09 -12.31 -1.31
N PHE A 69 3.37 -11.18 -1.95
CA PHE A 69 3.33 -11.02 -3.40
C PHE A 69 4.56 -11.64 -4.05
N ARG A 70 4.41 -12.88 -4.53
CA ARG A 70 5.44 -13.62 -5.27
C ARG A 70 4.89 -14.02 -6.65
N LYS A 71 5.75 -14.43 -7.59
CA LYS A 71 5.29 -14.92 -8.90
C LYS A 71 4.27 -16.05 -8.71
N ASN A 72 3.15 -15.96 -9.40
CA ASN A 72 2.00 -16.88 -9.32
C ASN A 72 1.34 -16.98 -7.92
N TRP A 73 1.45 -15.95 -7.07
CA TRP A 73 0.87 -15.98 -5.72
C TRP A 73 -0.63 -16.31 -5.72
N VAL A 74 -1.40 -15.80 -6.69
CA VAL A 74 -2.84 -16.09 -6.81
C VAL A 74 -3.08 -17.59 -7.00
N ILE A 75 -2.34 -18.24 -7.91
CA ILE A 75 -2.45 -19.67 -8.16
C ILE A 75 -1.99 -20.47 -6.93
N LYS A 76 -1.00 -19.98 -6.19
CA LYS A 76 -0.51 -20.62 -4.96
C LYS A 76 -1.47 -20.44 -3.78
N ALA A 77 -2.21 -19.33 -3.75
CA ALA A 77 -3.19 -19.03 -2.71
C ALA A 77 -4.55 -19.67 -2.99
N ALA A 78 -4.93 -19.84 -4.26
CA ALA A 78 -6.23 -20.35 -4.68
C ALA A 78 -6.65 -21.71 -4.07
N PRO A 79 -5.75 -22.70 -3.85
CA PRO A 79 -6.11 -23.93 -3.15
C PRO A 79 -6.49 -23.71 -1.67
N TYR A 80 -6.09 -22.57 -1.10
CA TYR A 80 -6.23 -22.21 0.31
C TYR A 80 -7.15 -21.00 0.53
N THR A 81 -7.86 -20.53 -0.49
CA THR A 81 -8.89 -19.49 -0.34
C THR A 81 -10.18 -20.01 0.31
N ILE A 82 -10.31 -21.34 0.45
CA ILE A 82 -11.41 -22.03 1.16
C ILE A 82 -10.82 -22.94 2.28
N GLY A 83 -9.61 -22.64 2.75
CA GLY A 83 -8.93 -23.40 3.81
C GLY A 83 -9.09 -22.76 5.21
N PRO A 84 -8.72 -23.45 6.29
CA PRO A 84 -8.85 -22.98 7.68
C PRO A 84 -7.75 -21.96 8.05
N TYR A 85 -7.54 -20.95 7.20
CA TYR A 85 -6.47 -19.97 7.36
C TYR A 85 -7.02 -18.57 7.60
N ILE A 86 -6.45 -17.90 8.59
CA ILE A 86 -6.57 -16.45 8.75
C ILE A 86 -5.15 -15.89 8.65
N THR A 87 -4.88 -15.13 7.59
CA THR A 87 -3.67 -14.32 7.50
C THR A 87 -4.00 -12.92 8.01
N VAL A 88 -3.13 -12.37 8.87
CA VAL A 88 -3.20 -10.95 9.19
C VAL A 88 -2.05 -10.22 8.49
N ILE A 89 -2.38 -9.35 7.55
CA ILE A 89 -1.43 -8.53 6.81
C ILE A 89 -1.19 -7.25 7.61
N ILE A 90 0.05 -7.03 8.05
CA ILE A 90 0.47 -5.77 8.67
C ILE A 90 0.83 -4.80 7.55
N ASN A 91 -0.12 -3.95 7.16
CA ASN A 91 0.16 -2.87 6.20
C ASN A 91 0.70 -1.65 6.94
N TYR A 92 2.02 -1.57 7.04
CA TYR A 92 2.74 -0.44 7.62
C TYR A 92 2.88 0.69 6.59
N ALA A 93 2.09 1.75 6.75
CA ALA A 93 1.95 2.81 5.74
C ALA A 93 2.72 4.09 6.06
N ARG A 94 3.44 4.13 7.17
CA ARG A 94 4.19 5.30 7.65
C ARG A 94 5.69 5.09 7.64
N VAL A 95 6.19 4.50 6.56
CA VAL A 95 7.62 4.39 6.28
C VAL A 95 8.22 5.79 6.18
N LYS A 96 9.26 6.04 6.97
CA LYS A 96 10.01 7.30 6.96
C LYS A 96 11.28 7.22 6.13
N ASN A 97 11.76 5.99 5.88
CA ASN A 97 12.90 5.76 5.04
C ASN A 97 12.72 6.38 3.64
N ASN A 98 13.67 7.24 3.26
CA ASN A 98 13.74 7.93 1.97
C ASN A 98 15.08 7.67 1.26
N LEU A 99 15.83 6.65 1.68
CA LEU A 99 17.16 6.33 1.13
C LEU A 99 17.09 5.49 -0.15
N GLY A 100 15.94 4.89 -0.44
CA GLY A 100 15.76 4.02 -1.61
C GLY A 100 16.00 4.74 -2.94
N THR A 101 16.45 3.99 -3.94
CA THR A 101 16.79 4.52 -5.27
C THR A 101 16.19 3.69 -6.40
N VAL A 102 15.94 4.36 -7.51
CA VAL A 102 15.63 3.76 -8.81
C VAL A 102 16.56 4.40 -9.83
N GLU A 103 17.48 3.62 -10.38
CA GLU A 103 18.55 4.11 -11.25
C GLU A 103 18.52 3.40 -12.61
N ILE A 104 18.80 4.14 -13.68
CA ILE A 104 19.00 3.54 -15.00
C ILE A 104 20.26 2.68 -14.98
N LYS A 105 20.19 1.49 -15.57
CA LYS A 105 21.32 0.56 -15.64
C LYS A 105 22.20 0.79 -16.88
N SER A 106 21.60 1.33 -17.94
CA SER A 106 22.25 1.55 -19.24
C SER A 106 21.52 2.66 -20.01
N ALA A 107 21.99 2.96 -21.22
CA ALA A 107 21.31 3.86 -22.15
C ALA A 107 20.10 3.22 -22.86
N ASN A 108 19.88 1.91 -22.73
CA ASN A 108 18.73 1.22 -23.31
C ASN A 108 17.50 1.39 -22.41
N PRO A 109 16.42 2.06 -22.86
CA PRO A 109 15.24 2.29 -22.03
C PRO A 109 14.43 1.02 -21.73
N PHE A 110 14.71 -0.10 -22.42
CA PHE A 110 14.06 -1.38 -22.17
C PHE A 110 14.76 -2.22 -21.08
N ASP A 111 15.95 -1.81 -20.64
CA ASP A 111 16.64 -2.49 -19.55
C ASP A 111 15.93 -2.21 -18.23
N THR A 112 15.68 -3.26 -17.44
CA THR A 112 15.09 -3.10 -16.10
C THR A 112 16.00 -2.23 -15.23
N PRO A 113 15.47 -1.18 -14.57
CA PRO A 113 16.27 -0.30 -13.72
C PRO A 113 16.81 -1.04 -12.49
N LEU A 114 17.86 -0.49 -11.91
CA LEU A 114 18.35 -0.90 -10.60
C LEU A 114 17.43 -0.31 -9.53
N ILE A 115 16.74 -1.16 -8.78
CA ILE A 115 15.81 -0.76 -7.71
C ILE A 115 16.41 -1.20 -6.38
N GLN A 116 16.64 -0.24 -5.49
CA GLN A 116 17.15 -0.49 -4.14
C GLN A 116 16.19 0.12 -3.13
N LEU A 117 15.40 -0.70 -2.43
CA LEU A 117 14.42 -0.20 -1.45
C LEU A 117 15.06 0.22 -0.13
N ARG A 118 16.22 -0.35 0.22
CA ARG A 118 16.97 -0.05 1.45
C ARG A 118 16.13 -0.12 2.72
N HIS A 119 15.21 -1.10 2.80
CA HIS A 119 14.33 -1.27 3.97
C HIS A 119 15.13 -1.26 5.27
N PHE A 120 14.63 -0.56 6.28
CA PHE A 120 15.22 -0.46 7.61
C PHE A 120 16.64 0.13 7.66
N GLU A 121 17.14 0.72 6.57
CA GLU A 121 18.36 1.53 6.62
C GLU A 121 18.07 2.93 7.17
N GLY A 122 19.10 3.57 7.73
CA GLY A 122 19.01 4.94 8.25
C GLY A 122 18.52 5.03 9.70
N PRO A 123 18.35 6.26 10.21
CA PRO A 123 18.12 6.52 11.64
C PRO A 123 16.78 5.99 12.16
N ASP A 124 15.76 5.89 11.31
CA ASP A 124 14.43 5.42 11.70
C ASP A 124 14.25 3.90 11.54
N GLY A 125 15.17 3.19 10.89
CA GLY A 125 14.99 1.80 10.49
C GLY A 125 14.70 0.84 11.65
N GLN A 126 15.47 0.93 12.74
CA GLN A 126 15.22 0.12 13.95
C GLN A 126 13.87 0.47 14.60
N THR A 127 13.44 1.73 14.52
CA THR A 127 12.12 2.14 15.03
C THR A 127 11.01 1.49 14.23
N GLU A 128 11.13 1.45 12.89
CA GLU A 128 10.16 0.77 12.02
C GLU A 128 10.06 -0.73 12.34
N VAL A 129 11.19 -1.41 12.53
CA VAL A 129 11.23 -2.83 12.95
C VAL A 129 10.52 -3.01 14.30
N ASN A 130 10.83 -2.17 15.29
CA ASN A 130 10.20 -2.23 16.61
C ASN A 130 8.68 -2.03 16.56
N GLN A 131 8.20 -1.15 15.68
CA GLN A 131 6.76 -0.94 15.48
C GLN A 131 6.08 -2.17 14.87
N ILE A 132 6.72 -2.81 13.89
CA ILE A 132 6.20 -4.07 13.30
C ILE A 132 6.20 -5.19 14.35
N MET A 133 7.24 -5.30 15.18
CA MET A 133 7.28 -6.25 16.31
C MET A 133 6.13 -6.03 17.31
N ASP A 134 5.81 -4.77 17.65
CA ASP A 134 4.66 -4.45 18.51
C ASP A 134 3.34 -4.96 17.91
N HIS A 135 3.14 -4.79 16.59
CA HIS A 135 1.96 -5.31 15.90
C HIS A 135 1.90 -6.84 15.92
N ILE A 136 3.01 -7.54 15.70
CA ILE A 136 3.05 -9.03 15.82
C ILE A 136 2.66 -9.46 17.23
N ARG A 137 3.22 -8.84 18.27
CA ARG A 137 2.89 -9.15 19.68
C ARG A 137 1.44 -8.85 20.00
N PHE A 138 0.90 -7.74 19.49
CA PHE A 138 -0.51 -7.38 19.63
C PHE A 138 -1.43 -8.44 19.00
N LEU A 139 -1.11 -8.89 17.79
CA LEU A 139 -1.87 -9.93 17.10
C LEU A 139 -1.82 -11.26 17.83
N ARG A 140 -0.65 -11.69 18.32
CA ARG A 140 -0.53 -12.88 19.18
C ARG A 140 -1.44 -12.78 20.41
N LYS A 141 -1.49 -11.62 21.07
CA LYS A 141 -2.41 -11.39 22.21
C LYS A 141 -3.87 -11.54 21.82
N ILE A 142 -4.29 -11.10 20.63
CA ILE A 142 -5.67 -11.28 20.15
C ILE A 142 -5.99 -12.77 19.99
N PHE A 143 -5.13 -13.53 19.31
CA PHE A 143 -5.43 -14.92 18.96
C PHE A 143 -5.36 -15.89 20.15
N ILE A 144 -4.61 -15.57 21.21
CA ILE A 144 -4.58 -16.39 22.45
C ILE A 144 -5.70 -16.07 23.43
N GLN A 145 -6.51 -15.02 23.19
CA GLN A 145 -7.66 -14.74 24.05
C GLN A 145 -8.69 -15.87 23.94
N SER A 146 -9.37 -16.16 25.06
CA SER A 146 -10.27 -17.31 25.23
C SER A 146 -11.34 -17.46 24.13
N ASN A 147 -11.78 -16.34 23.54
CA ASN A 147 -12.81 -16.35 22.50
C ASN A 147 -12.28 -16.81 21.13
N PHE A 148 -10.99 -16.61 20.86
CA PHE A 148 -10.35 -16.97 19.60
C PHE A 148 -9.54 -18.26 19.69
N SER A 149 -8.94 -18.54 20.85
CA SER A 149 -7.99 -19.65 21.00
C SER A 149 -8.59 -21.02 20.64
N GLN A 150 -9.90 -21.22 20.84
CA GLN A 150 -10.60 -22.45 20.45
C GLN A 150 -10.64 -22.70 18.93
N TYR A 151 -10.44 -21.65 18.11
CA TYR A 151 -10.44 -21.72 16.65
C TYR A 151 -9.03 -21.70 16.06
N VAL A 152 -7.99 -21.56 16.89
CA VAL A 152 -6.59 -21.46 16.46
C VAL A 152 -5.88 -22.75 16.81
N GLU A 153 -5.54 -23.55 15.80
CA GLU A 153 -4.77 -24.78 15.99
C GLU A 153 -3.30 -24.45 16.31
N PHE A 154 -2.66 -23.61 15.50
CA PHE A 154 -1.32 -23.11 15.72
C PHE A 154 -1.04 -21.82 14.92
N GLU A 155 0.01 -21.09 15.29
CA GLU A 155 0.53 -19.97 14.50
C GLU A 155 1.48 -20.50 13.42
N GLU A 156 1.13 -20.35 12.14
CA GLU A 156 1.98 -20.82 11.03
C GLU A 156 3.18 -19.89 10.80
N LEU A 157 2.95 -18.58 10.75
CA LEU A 157 3.97 -17.55 10.52
C LEU A 157 3.77 -16.38 11.48
N PRO A 158 4.84 -15.82 12.07
CA PRO A 158 6.22 -16.35 12.09
C PRO A 158 6.38 -17.68 12.83
N GLY A 159 5.37 -18.09 13.61
CA GLY A 159 5.36 -19.33 14.37
C GLY A 159 5.79 -19.12 15.82
N SER A 160 5.30 -19.97 16.72
CA SER A 160 5.45 -19.80 18.17
C SER A 160 6.91 -19.82 18.66
N ASN A 161 7.82 -20.42 17.89
CA ASN A 161 9.24 -20.50 18.23
C ASN A 161 10.00 -19.20 17.94
N VAL A 162 9.42 -18.28 17.15
CA VAL A 162 9.99 -16.96 16.87
C VAL A 162 9.47 -15.99 17.94
N ALA A 163 10.11 -15.96 19.10
CA ALA A 163 9.57 -15.29 20.30
C ALA A 163 10.44 -14.14 20.82
N SER A 164 11.76 -14.23 20.72
CA SER A 164 12.66 -13.18 21.17
C SER A 164 12.60 -11.95 20.25
N ASP A 165 13.07 -10.81 20.75
CA ASP A 165 13.19 -9.57 19.97
C ASP A 165 14.13 -9.77 18.78
N GLU A 166 15.21 -10.54 18.98
CA GLU A 166 16.17 -10.91 17.94
C GLU A 166 15.51 -11.79 16.87
N ASP A 167 14.78 -12.84 17.27
CA ASP A 167 14.10 -13.73 16.31
C ASP A 167 13.05 -12.99 15.49
N LEU A 168 12.27 -12.12 16.15
CA LEU A 168 11.25 -11.30 15.49
C LEU A 168 11.88 -10.29 14.53
N SER A 169 12.96 -9.62 14.95
CA SER A 169 13.70 -8.70 14.09
C SER A 169 14.22 -9.43 12.85
N ASP A 170 14.85 -10.59 13.03
CA ASP A 170 15.35 -11.42 11.94
C ASP A 170 14.24 -11.85 10.97
N TYR A 171 13.10 -12.26 11.51
CA TYR A 171 11.93 -12.62 10.70
C TYR A 171 11.43 -11.43 9.87
N ILE A 172 11.31 -10.25 10.48
CA ILE A 172 10.87 -9.02 9.80
C ILE A 172 11.81 -8.67 8.65
N HIS A 173 13.13 -8.72 8.86
CA HIS A 173 14.10 -8.44 7.79
C HIS A 173 14.00 -9.43 6.61
N LYS A 174 13.63 -10.68 6.87
CA LYS A 174 13.51 -11.74 5.85
C LYS A 174 12.18 -11.72 5.11
N GLU A 175 11.08 -11.39 5.81
CA GLU A 175 9.72 -11.56 5.30
C GLU A 175 8.99 -10.26 4.98
N VAL A 176 9.60 -9.09 5.20
CA VAL A 176 9.01 -7.82 4.76
C VAL A 176 9.06 -7.69 3.24
N TRP A 177 7.90 -7.40 2.66
CA TRP A 177 7.72 -7.13 1.24
C TRP A 177 6.70 -6.01 1.06
N GLY A 178 6.73 -5.36 -0.11
CA GLY A 178 5.81 -4.30 -0.47
C GLY A 178 5.83 -4.06 -1.98
N HIS A 179 4.70 -3.62 -2.53
CA HIS A 179 4.57 -3.31 -3.96
C HIS A 179 4.11 -1.87 -4.21
N HIS A 180 4.05 -1.05 -3.15
CA HIS A 180 3.67 0.36 -3.20
C HIS A 180 4.90 1.29 -3.20
N ALA A 181 5.92 1.00 -4.01
CA ALA A 181 7.05 1.92 -4.16
C ALA A 181 6.57 3.28 -4.72
N CYS A 182 7.05 4.38 -4.15
CA CYS A 182 6.55 5.73 -4.43
C CYS A 182 7.63 6.80 -4.24
N CYS A 183 7.26 8.07 -4.45
CA CYS A 183 8.04 9.26 -4.10
C CYS A 183 9.35 9.53 -4.88
N THR A 184 9.66 8.78 -5.94
CA THR A 184 10.91 8.95 -6.72
C THR A 184 10.96 10.24 -7.55
N ASN A 185 9.83 10.90 -7.80
CA ASN A 185 9.73 12.19 -8.50
C ASN A 185 9.04 13.25 -7.63
N LYS A 186 9.51 13.38 -6.38
CA LYS A 186 8.93 14.21 -5.31
C LYS A 186 8.37 15.55 -5.81
N MET A 187 7.09 15.78 -5.52
CA MET A 187 6.42 17.07 -5.71
C MET A 187 6.87 18.06 -4.64
N GLY A 188 7.32 19.24 -5.05
CA GLY A 188 7.80 20.24 -4.12
C GLY A 188 7.80 21.66 -4.65
N ASP A 189 8.40 22.56 -3.86
CA ASP A 189 8.74 23.89 -4.33
C ASP A 189 9.94 23.77 -5.25
N THR A 190 9.73 23.86 -6.56
CA THR A 190 10.80 23.65 -7.54
C THR A 190 11.89 24.71 -7.48
N GLU A 191 11.65 25.84 -6.83
CA GLU A 191 12.61 26.93 -6.67
C GLU A 191 13.49 26.73 -5.43
N ASN A 192 12.91 26.23 -4.32
CA ASN A 192 13.57 26.19 -3.02
C ASN A 192 13.88 24.78 -2.48
N ASP A 193 13.19 23.74 -2.95
CA ASP A 193 13.43 22.34 -2.54
C ASP A 193 14.38 21.67 -3.55
N PRO A 194 15.64 21.38 -3.18
CA PRO A 194 16.59 20.75 -4.09
C PRO A 194 16.21 19.31 -4.48
N LEU A 195 15.32 18.66 -3.73
CA LEU A 195 14.83 17.31 -4.02
C LEU A 195 13.53 17.32 -4.83
N ALA A 196 12.93 18.49 -5.12
CA ALA A 196 11.72 18.58 -5.90
C ALA A 196 11.98 18.33 -7.39
N VAL A 197 11.24 17.36 -7.96
CA VAL A 197 11.27 17.02 -9.38
C VAL A 197 10.10 17.68 -10.12
N VAL A 198 8.93 17.74 -9.48
CA VAL A 198 7.73 18.39 -10.03
C VAL A 198 7.17 19.44 -9.10
N ASN A 199 6.47 20.44 -9.64
CA ASN A 199 5.70 21.39 -8.83
C ASN A 199 4.30 20.84 -8.49
N SER A 200 3.48 21.64 -7.79
CA SER A 200 2.11 21.27 -7.37
C SER A 200 1.13 20.97 -8.52
N LYS A 201 1.52 21.27 -9.76
CA LYS A 201 0.77 20.96 -10.98
C LYS A 201 1.31 19.73 -11.72
N GLY A 202 2.29 19.03 -11.15
CA GLY A 202 2.97 17.90 -11.76
C GLY A 202 3.96 18.30 -12.87
N GLN A 203 4.27 19.59 -13.05
CA GLN A 203 5.19 20.05 -14.10
C GLN A 203 6.64 19.79 -13.70
N VAL A 204 7.43 19.23 -14.63
CA VAL A 204 8.83 18.87 -14.39
C VAL A 204 9.72 20.11 -14.34
N LYS A 205 10.56 20.19 -13.30
CA LYS A 205 11.51 21.28 -13.11
C LYS A 205 12.43 21.43 -14.32
N GLY A 206 12.49 22.63 -14.89
CA GLY A 206 13.34 22.97 -16.04
C GLY A 206 12.88 22.44 -17.40
N VAL A 207 11.75 21.73 -17.49
CA VAL A 207 11.25 21.15 -18.75
C VAL A 207 9.87 21.71 -19.09
N LYS A 208 9.72 22.25 -20.31
CA LYS A 208 8.44 22.74 -20.80
C LYS A 208 7.57 21.59 -21.30
N ASN A 209 6.25 21.71 -21.12
CA ASN A 209 5.24 20.78 -21.66
C ASN A 209 5.40 19.31 -21.22
N LEU A 210 6.07 19.06 -20.09
CA LEU A 210 6.19 17.72 -19.49
C LEU A 210 5.59 17.73 -18.09
N ARG A 211 4.77 16.71 -17.80
CA ARG A 211 4.20 16.47 -16.47
C ARG A 211 4.32 15.01 -16.07
N ILE A 212 4.33 14.76 -14.76
CA ILE A 212 4.24 13.41 -14.16
C ILE A 212 2.96 13.35 -13.33
N ALA A 213 2.17 12.29 -13.52
CA ALA A 213 0.90 12.07 -12.84
C ALA A 213 0.79 10.58 -12.45
N ASP A 214 1.50 10.20 -11.40
CA ASP A 214 1.50 8.84 -10.85
C ASP A 214 1.88 8.88 -9.36
N ILE A 215 2.12 7.71 -8.75
CA ILE A 215 2.50 7.60 -7.34
C ILE A 215 3.91 8.16 -7.02
N SER A 216 4.75 8.37 -8.02
CA SER A 216 6.12 8.86 -7.81
C SER A 216 6.18 10.32 -7.37
N ILE A 217 5.13 11.10 -7.63
CA ILE A 217 5.11 12.54 -7.29
C ILE A 217 4.87 12.82 -5.81
N TRP A 218 4.47 11.82 -5.03
CA TRP A 218 4.18 12.03 -3.62
C TRP A 218 5.46 12.31 -2.82
N ARG A 219 5.33 13.00 -1.68
CA ARG A 219 6.47 13.26 -0.78
C ARG A 219 6.71 12.13 0.20
N GLU A 220 5.65 11.43 0.55
CA GLU A 220 5.58 10.26 1.42
C GLU A 220 4.45 9.36 0.94
N MET A 221 4.39 8.13 1.46
CA MET A 221 3.33 7.17 1.14
C MET A 221 1.93 7.79 1.32
N PRO A 222 1.07 7.83 0.28
CA PRO A 222 -0.26 8.40 0.38
C PRO A 222 -1.25 7.42 1.02
N GLY A 223 -1.09 7.15 2.31
CA GLY A 223 -1.98 6.28 3.08
C GLY A 223 -1.77 4.78 2.85
N TYR A 224 -2.70 3.96 3.35
CA TYR A 224 -2.55 2.49 3.37
C TYR A 224 -2.66 1.85 1.98
N PHE A 225 -3.60 2.33 1.16
CA PHE A 225 -3.77 1.90 -0.21
C PHE A 225 -3.70 3.13 -1.13
N PRO A 226 -2.63 3.27 -1.92
CA PRO A 226 -2.35 4.50 -2.65
C PRO A 226 -3.24 4.69 -3.88
N PHE A 227 -4.01 3.68 -4.28
CA PHE A 227 -4.81 3.72 -5.52
C PHE A 227 -5.75 4.93 -5.60
N LEU A 228 -6.55 5.16 -4.56
CA LEU A 228 -7.51 6.26 -4.53
C LEU A 228 -6.80 7.64 -4.53
N PRO A 229 -5.84 7.92 -3.62
CA PRO A 229 -5.17 9.22 -3.61
C PRO A 229 -4.40 9.48 -4.91
N VAL A 230 -3.75 8.46 -5.50
CA VAL A 230 -3.08 8.59 -6.79
C VAL A 230 -4.09 8.92 -7.89
N SER A 231 -5.21 8.21 -7.96
CA SER A 231 -6.27 8.49 -8.94
C SER A 231 -6.78 9.94 -8.84
N ILE A 232 -7.02 10.43 -7.61
CA ILE A 232 -7.46 11.82 -7.37
C ILE A 232 -6.39 12.82 -7.81
N ALA A 233 -5.11 12.56 -7.54
CA ALA A 233 -4.01 13.41 -7.99
C ALA A 233 -3.92 13.46 -9.52
N CYS A 234 -4.08 12.32 -10.18
CA CYS A 234 -4.10 12.22 -11.65
C CYS A 234 -5.27 13.00 -12.25
N GLU A 235 -6.48 12.85 -11.71
CA GLU A 235 -7.68 13.60 -12.13
C GLU A 235 -7.48 15.11 -12.00
N LYS A 236 -6.88 15.55 -10.88
CA LYS A 236 -6.55 16.96 -10.68
C LYS A 236 -5.59 17.48 -11.75
N ILE A 237 -4.52 16.75 -12.04
CA ILE A 237 -3.52 17.14 -13.06
C ILE A 237 -4.16 17.13 -14.46
N ALA A 238 -5.01 16.15 -14.77
CA ALA A 238 -5.74 16.07 -16.03
C ALA A 238 -6.67 17.28 -16.22
N ASN A 239 -7.45 17.64 -15.20
CA ASN A 239 -8.30 18.83 -15.23
C ASN A 239 -7.47 20.11 -15.46
N ASP A 240 -6.31 20.23 -14.82
CA ASP A 240 -5.38 21.34 -14.99
C ASP A 240 -4.86 21.47 -16.44
N ILE A 241 -4.59 20.33 -17.10
CA ILE A 241 -4.20 20.28 -18.53
C ILE A 241 -5.37 20.72 -19.42
N ILE A 242 -6.58 20.21 -19.16
CA ILE A 242 -7.78 20.55 -19.94
C ILE A 242 -8.08 22.05 -19.84
N GLN A 243 -7.93 22.65 -18.66
CA GLN A 243 -8.13 24.08 -18.47
C GLN A 243 -7.12 24.91 -19.27
N LEU A 244 -5.84 24.52 -19.26
CA LEU A 244 -4.81 25.20 -20.05
C LEU A 244 -5.02 25.07 -21.57
N ALA A 245 -5.57 23.95 -22.04
CA ALA A 245 -5.84 23.77 -23.46
C ALA A 245 -7.00 24.63 -23.98
N ARG A 246 -7.82 25.17 -23.07
CA ARG A 246 -8.95 26.06 -23.39
C ARG A 246 -8.59 27.54 -23.38
N THR A 247 -7.41 27.90 -22.86
CA THR A 247 -6.89 29.27 -22.77
C THR A 247 -5.84 29.52 -23.83
#